data_AF-A0A932QPQ0-F1
#
_entry.id   AF-A0A932QPQ0-F1
#
_cell.length_a   1.000
_cell.length_b   1.000
_cell.length_c   1.000
_cell.angle_alpha   90.00
_cell.angle_beta   90.00
_cell.angle_gamma   90.00
#
_symmetry.space_group_name_H-M   'P 1'
#
loop_
_entity.id
_entity.type
_entity.pdbx_description
1 polymer ?
#
loop_
_entity_poly.entity_id
_entity_poly.type
_entity_poly.pdbx_seq_one_letter_code
_entity_poly.pdbx_strand_id
1 'polypeptide(L)' 'MRKIILVLSAALAVSAGPAVAADYQVDKSHTSVGFSVKHMVISNVKGNFTDFAGGFSFDEKTRE' A
#
# COMPACT_ATOMS: atom_id res chain seq x y z
N MET A 1 -24.00 -11.17 35.99
CA MET A 1 -23.45 -11.77 34.75
C MET A 1 -23.46 -10.80 33.56
N ARG A 2 -24.60 -10.23 33.14
CA ARG A 2 -24.66 -9.25 32.02
C ARG A 2 -23.73 -8.03 32.14
N LYS A 3 -23.60 -7.46 33.34
CA LYS A 3 -22.73 -6.28 33.61
C LYS A 3 -21.24 -6.59 33.49
N ILE A 4 -20.82 -7.81 33.86
CA ILE A 4 -19.41 -8.25 33.75
C ILE A 4 -19.04 -8.44 32.28
N ILE A 5 -19.95 -9.00 31.48
CA ILE A 5 -19.76 -9.16 30.03
C ILE A 5 -19.60 -7.80 29.35
N LEU A 6 -20.42 -6.80 29.72
CA LEU A 6 -20.32 -5.43 29.18
C LEU A 6 -19.02 -4.72 29.54
N VAL A 7 -18.54 -4.87 30.78
CA VAL A 7 -17.26 -4.27 31.21
C VAL A 7 -16.07 -4.94 30.51
N LEU A 8 -16.11 -6.26 30.33
CA LEU A 8 -15.04 -7.01 29.67
C LEU A 8 -14.96 -6.71 28.17
N SER A 9 -16.11 -6.53 27.50
CA SER A 9 -16.16 -6.16 26.08
C SER A 9 -15.71 -4.72 25.85
N ALA A 10 -16.03 -3.79 26.75
CA ALA A 10 -15.50 -2.43 26.71
C ALA A 10 -13.97 -2.39 26.91
N ALA A 11 -13.42 -3.23 27.80
CA ALA A 11 -11.98 -3.33 28.02
C ALA A 11 -11.22 -3.87 26.80
N LEU A 12 -11.77 -4.88 26.10
CA LEU A 12 -11.19 -5.41 24.88
C LEU A 12 -11.16 -4.38 23.73
N ALA A 13 -12.21 -3.56 23.60
CA ALA A 13 -12.28 -2.54 22.56
C ALA A 13 -11.20 -1.46 22.70
N VAL A 14 -10.75 -1.18 23.93
CA VAL A 14 -9.69 -0.20 24.21
C VAL A 14 -8.28 -0.76 23.94
N SER A 15 -8.10 -2.09 23.95
CA SER A 15 -6.81 -2.73 23.66
C SER A 15 -6.45 -2.83 22.17
N ALA A 16 -7.38 -2.53 21.27
CA ALA A 16 -7.11 -2.47 19.84
C ALA A 16 -6.50 -1.09 19.50
N GLY A 17 -5.18 -0.98 19.60
CA GLY A 17 -4.44 0.18 19.10
C GLY A 17 -4.51 0.28 17.57
N PRO A 18 -4.34 1.48 16.98
CA PRO A 18 -4.36 1.65 15.54
C PRO A 18 -3.23 0.84 14.89
N ALA A 19 -3.54 0.12 13.80
CA ALA A 19 -2.52 -0.45 12.94
C ALA A 19 -1.82 0.70 12.20
N VAL A 20 -0.49 0.77 12.33
CA VAL A 20 0.34 1.79 11.67
C VAL A 20 1.13 1.08 10.58
N ALA A 21 0.76 1.36 9.32
CA ALA A 21 1.55 0.94 8.18
C ALA A 21 2.85 1.75 8.12
N ALA A 22 3.93 1.13 7.64
CA ALA A 22 5.19 1.84 7.45
C ALA A 22 5.16 2.60 6.12
N ASP A 23 5.68 3.83 6.11
CA ASP A 23 5.76 4.66 4.91
C ASP A 23 7.06 4.40 4.15
N TYR A 24 6.94 4.17 2.84
CA TYR A 24 8.04 3.89 1.93
C TYR A 24 8.08 4.92 0.81
N GLN A 25 9.30 5.39 0.49
CA GLN A 25 9.53 6.30 -0.62
C GLN A 25 10.05 5.52 -1.84
N VAL A 26 9.60 5.92 -3.02
CA VAL A 26 10.03 5.30 -4.28
C VAL A 26 11.47 5.73 -4.58
N ASP A 27 12.36 4.75 -4.75
CA ASP A 27 13.72 4.96 -5.21
C ASP A 27 13.78 5.00 -6.75
N LYS A 28 14.20 6.15 -7.30
CA LYS A 28 14.34 6.38 -8.74
C LYS A 28 15.35 5.45 -9.41
N SER A 29 16.43 5.05 -8.72
CA SER A 29 17.49 4.23 -9.32
C SER A 29 17.06 2.77 -9.54
N HIS A 30 16.03 2.32 -8.82
CA HIS A 30 15.54 0.94 -8.87
C HIS A 30 14.08 0.82 -9.28
N THR A 31 13.45 1.92 -9.69
CA THR A 31 12.05 1.95 -10.14
C THR A 31 11.97 2.44 -11.57
N SER A 32 11.01 1.95 -12.32
CA SER A 32 10.72 2.43 -13.69
C SER A 32 9.22 2.56 -13.89
N VAL A 33 8.80 3.70 -14.42
CA VAL A 33 7.42 3.93 -14.84
C VAL A 33 7.38 3.85 -16.37
N GLY A 34 7.00 2.67 -16.87
CA GLY A 34 6.97 2.36 -18.30
C GLY A 34 5.56 2.31 -18.89
N PHE A 35 5.45 2.56 -20.19
CA PHE A 35 4.24 2.32 -20.97
C PHE A 35 4.54 1.57 -22.26
N SER A 36 3.51 0.94 -22.83
CA SER A 36 3.60 0.22 -24.10
C SER A 36 2.32 0.41 -24.88
N VAL A 37 2.42 0.81 -26.15
CA VAL A 37 1.28 1.04 -27.04
C VAL A 37 1.44 0.23 -28.32
N LYS A 38 0.38 -0.46 -28.75
CA LYS A 38 0.36 -1.17 -30.04
C LYS A 38 0.51 -0.17 -31.19
N HIS A 39 1.42 -0.47 -32.09
CA HIS A 39 1.61 0.27 -33.34
C HIS A 39 1.25 -0.63 -34.52
N MET A 40 0.10 -0.32 -35.12
CA MET A 40 -0.48 -0.98 -36.29
C MET A 40 -0.58 -2.52 -36.19
N VAL A 41 -0.89 -3.05 -35.00
CA VAL A 41 -1.11 -4.51 -34.75
C VAL A 41 0.16 -5.39 -34.88
N ILE A 42 1.24 -4.87 -35.46
CA ILE A 42 2.48 -5.61 -35.75
C ILE A 42 3.49 -5.45 -34.62
N SER A 43 3.58 -4.27 -34.02
CA SER A 43 4.64 -3.93 -33.06
C SER A 43 4.11 -3.21 -31.83
N ASN A 44 4.93 -3.10 -30.80
CA ASN A 44 4.64 -2.26 -29.64
C ASN A 44 5.73 -1.20 -29.51
N VAL A 45 5.31 0.06 -29.37
CA VAL A 45 6.19 1.16 -29.00
C VAL A 45 6.25 1.21 -27.48
N LYS A 46 7.46 1.08 -26.93
CA LYS A 46 7.73 1.19 -25.49
C LYS A 46 8.29 2.57 -25.18
N GLY A 47 7.87 3.15 -24.07
CA GLY A 47 8.45 4.37 -23.53
C GLY A 47 8.47 4.32 -22.01
N ASN A 48 9.15 5.27 -21.40
CA ASN A 48 9.24 5.41 -19.96
C ASN A 48 9.29 6.88 -19.54
N PHE A 49 8.84 7.15 -18.32
CA PHE A 49 9.02 8.44 -17.66
C PHE A 49 10.34 8.41 -16.88
N THR A 50 11.18 9.42 -17.09
CA THR A 50 12.50 9.53 -16.42
C THR A 50 12.45 10.37 -15.15
N ASP A 51 11.42 11.19 -14.99
CA ASP A 51 11.17 11.96 -13.77
C ASP A 51 9.82 11.58 -13.17
N PHE A 52 9.86 11.03 -11.96
CA PHE A 52 8.70 10.57 -11.21
C PHE A 52 8.99 10.64 -9.72
N ALA A 53 7.97 10.78 -8.90
CA ALA A 53 8.08 10.70 -7.45
C ALA A 53 6.84 10.00 -6.89
N GLY A 54 6.99 9.35 -5.74
CA GLY A 54 5.90 8.67 -5.09
C GLY A 54 6.32 8.10 -3.74
N GLY A 55 5.31 7.77 -2.95
CA GLY A 55 5.45 7.01 -1.72
C GLY A 55 4.20 6.19 -1.49
N PHE A 56 4.33 5.13 -0.71
CA PHE A 56 3.21 4.26 -0.36
C PHE A 56 3.41 3.76 1.08
N SER A 57 2.30 3.56 1.78
CA SER A 57 2.32 2.87 3.07
C SER A 57 2.14 1.38 2.82
N PHE A 58 2.90 0.54 3.51
CA PHE A 58 2.77 -0.92 3.42
C PHE A 58 2.84 -1.54 4.81
N ASP A 59 1.91 -2.43 5.12
CA ASP A 59 1.89 -3.25 6.32
C ASP A 59 2.21 -4.71 5.95
N GLU A 60 3.37 -5.19 6.38
CA GLU A 60 3.83 -6.56 6.12
C GLU A 60 2.89 -7.62 6.71
N LYS A 61 2.18 -7.32 7.81
CA LYS A 61 1.29 -8.27 8.49
C LYS A 61 0.03 -8.55 7.68
N THR A 62 -0.51 -7.53 7.03
CA THR A 62 -1.73 -7.63 6.21
C THR A 62 -1.40 -7.76 4.72
N ARG A 63 -0.16 -7.44 4.32
CA ARG A 63 0.32 -7.35 2.93
C ARG A 63 -0.48 -6.35 2.09
N GLU A 64 -0.89 -5.25 2.74
CA GLU A 64 -1.64 -4.14 2.16
C GLU A 64 -0.80 -2.87 2.17
#